data_AF-A0A3C1GFE7-F1
#
_entry.id   AF-A0A3C1GFE7-F1
#
_cell.length_a   1.000
_cell.length_b   1.000
_cell.length_c   1.000
_cell.angle_alpha   90.00
_cell.angle_beta   90.00
_cell.angle_gamma   90.00
#
_symmetry.space_group_name_H-M   'P 1'
#
loop_
_entity.id
_entity.type
_entity.pdbx_description
1 polymer ?
#
loop_
_entity_poly.entity_id
_entity_poly.type
_entity_poly.pdbx_seq_one_letter_code
_entity_poly.pdbx_strand_id
1 'polypeptide(L)' 'MNRDDLITWFTYHAPTPDQLPKYEAIRAAALVFAEVVVQNTPPSADQTVAIRKIREAAMIANASIACERVE' A
#
# COMPACT_ATOMS: atom_id res chain seq x y z
N MET A 1 -0.96 9.50 18.19
CA MET A 1 -1.88 10.22 17.29
C MET A 1 -2.28 11.53 17.95
N ASN A 2 -1.60 12.60 17.57
CA ASN A 2 -1.93 13.98 17.92
C ASN A 2 -2.48 14.73 16.69
N ARG A 3 -2.78 16.02 16.83
CA ARG A 3 -3.28 16.84 15.72
C ARG A 3 -2.30 16.92 14.55
N ASP A 4 -1.00 16.92 14.83
CA ASP A 4 0.03 17.01 13.80
C ASP A 4 0.12 15.72 12.98
N ASP A 5 -0.04 14.55 13.62
CA ASP A 5 -0.15 13.26 12.92
C ASP A 5 -1.33 13.28 11.92
N LEU A 6 -2.48 13.83 12.34
CA LEU A 6 -3.64 13.97 11.46
C LEU A 6 -3.32 14.93 10.30
N ILE A 7 -2.73 16.10 10.55
CA ILE A 7 -2.36 17.04 9.48
C ILE A 7 -1.42 16.36 8.47
N THR A 8 -0.44 15.60 8.95
CA THR A 8 0.44 14.82 8.07
C THR A 8 -0.38 13.84 7.22
N TRP A 9 -1.22 13.00 7.82
CA TRP A 9 -1.97 11.97 7.06
C TRP A 9 -2.98 12.53 6.06
N PHE A 10 -3.49 13.75 6.29
CA PHE A 10 -4.47 14.40 5.41
C PHE A 10 -3.86 15.46 4.47
N THR A 11 -2.52 15.52 4.36
CA THR A 11 -1.81 16.40 3.42
C THR A 11 -1.24 15.60 2.25
N TYR A 12 -1.19 16.20 1.05
CA TYR A 12 -0.51 15.60 -0.09
C TYR A 12 1.01 15.67 0.10
N HIS A 13 1.67 14.52 0.02
CA HIS A 13 3.13 14.40 0.04
C HIS A 13 3.62 13.95 -1.32
N ALA A 14 4.30 14.85 -2.04
CA ALA A 14 4.94 14.49 -3.29
C ALA A 14 6.08 13.49 -3.02
N PRO A 15 6.18 12.40 -3.81
CA PRO A 15 7.22 11.39 -3.60
C PRO A 15 8.61 11.97 -3.87
N THR A 16 9.57 11.66 -3.01
CA THR A 16 10.99 11.97 -3.25
C THR A 16 11.64 10.88 -4.11
N PRO A 17 12.79 11.15 -4.77
CA PRO A 17 13.51 10.13 -5.55
C PRO A 17 13.82 8.86 -4.74
N ASP A 18 14.14 8.97 -3.45
CA ASP A 18 14.46 7.84 -2.58
C ASP A 18 13.22 7.03 -2.15
N GLN A 19 12.03 7.62 -2.22
CA GLN A 19 10.78 6.93 -1.94
C GLN A 19 10.27 6.13 -3.14
N LEU A 20 10.62 6.51 -4.38
CA LEU A 20 10.16 5.83 -5.59
C LEU A 20 10.48 4.32 -5.60
N PRO A 21 11.72 3.87 -5.30
CA PRO A 21 12.03 2.45 -5.23
C PRO A 21 11.23 1.71 -4.14
N LYS A 22 10.94 2.37 -3.02
CA LYS A 22 10.14 1.79 -1.93
C LYS A 22 8.69 1.54 -2.39
N TYR A 23 8.08 2.51 -3.07
CA TYR A 23 6.74 2.36 -3.64
C TYR A 23 6.67 1.24 -4.67
N GLU A 24 7.68 1.17 -5.54
CA GLU A 24 7.73 0.15 -6.59
C GLU A 24 7.83 -1.26 -6.00
N ALA A 25 8.70 -1.45 -5.01
CA ALA A 25 8.86 -2.73 -4.32
C ALA A 25 7.54 -3.22 -3.70
N ILE A 26 6.81 -2.35 -3.00
CA ILE A 26 5.52 -2.70 -2.37
C ILE A 26 4.47 -3.04 -3.44
N ARG A 27 4.36 -2.21 -4.48
CA ARG A 27 3.36 -2.40 -5.54
C ARG A 27 3.61 -3.68 -6.33
N ALA A 28 4.87 -3.94 -6.69
CA ALA A 28 5.27 -5.15 -7.39
C ALA A 28 4.98 -6.40 -6.55
N ALA A 29 5.35 -6.42 -5.26
CA ALA A 29 5.08 -7.56 -4.38
C ALA A 29 3.58 -7.81 -4.17
N ALA A 30 2.79 -6.74 -4.00
CA ALA A 30 1.34 -6.84 -3.86
C ALA A 30 0.67 -7.38 -5.13
N LEU A 31 1.14 -6.95 -6.31
CA LEU A 31 0.66 -7.48 -7.59
C LEU A 31 0.93 -8.98 -7.70
N VAL A 32 2.17 -9.42 -7.46
CA VAL A 32 2.55 -10.83 -7.51
C VAL A 32 1.68 -11.67 -6.57
N PHE A 33 1.44 -11.20 -5.34
CA PHE A 33 0.60 -11.95 -4.41
C PHE A 33 -0.88 -12.00 -4.88
N ALA A 34 -1.42 -10.91 -5.40
CA ALA A 34 -2.77 -10.89 -5.96
C ALA A 34 -2.90 -11.87 -7.14
N GLU A 35 -1.90 -11.95 -8.02
CA GLU A 35 -1.86 -12.93 -9.12
C GLU A 35 -1.84 -14.37 -8.61
N VAL A 36 -1.02 -14.67 -7.59
CA VAL A 36 -1.00 -15.98 -6.93
C VAL A 36 -2.39 -16.34 -6.38
N VAL A 37 -3.09 -15.40 -5.76
CA VAL A 37 -4.46 -15.61 -5.26
C VAL A 37 -5.41 -15.94 -6.41
N VAL A 38 -5.37 -15.18 -7.51
CA VAL A 38 -6.23 -15.43 -8.68
C VAL A 38 -5.97 -16.81 -9.28
N GLN A 39 -4.71 -17.19 -9.42
CA GLN A 39 -4.30 -18.45 -10.05
C GLN A 39 -4.63 -19.69 -9.20
N ASN A 40 -4.70 -19.54 -7.87
CA ASN A 40 -4.80 -20.68 -6.94
C ASN A 40 -6.12 -20.71 -6.15
N THR A 41 -7.10 -19.87 -6.50
CA THR A 41 -8.43 -19.90 -5.88
C THR A 41 -9.53 -19.85 -6.94
N PRO A 42 -10.70 -20.45 -6.72
CA PRO A 42 -11.83 -20.31 -7.62
C PRO A 42 -12.35 -18.86 -7.60
N PRO A 43 -12.96 -18.38 -8.69
CA PRO A 43 -13.68 -17.11 -8.68
C PRO A 43 -14.78 -17.13 -7.61
N SER A 44 -14.62 -16.29 -6.58
CA SER A 44 -15.51 -16.26 -5.43
C SER A 44 -15.47 -14.91 -4.69
N ALA A 45 -16.39 -14.75 -3.74
CA ALA A 45 -16.37 -13.61 -2.82
C ALA A 45 -15.05 -13.57 -2.02
N ASP A 46 -14.53 -14.73 -1.61
CA ASP A 46 -13.29 -14.84 -0.83
C ASP A 46 -12.07 -14.40 -1.64
N GLN A 47 -11.97 -14.83 -2.92
CA GLN A 47 -10.93 -14.35 -3.84
C GLN A 47 -10.97 -12.82 -3.97
N THR A 48 -12.17 -12.26 -4.15
CA THR A 48 -12.37 -10.82 -4.25
C THR A 48 -11.95 -10.08 -2.98
N VAL A 49 -12.31 -10.60 -1.81
CA VAL A 49 -11.94 -10.01 -0.52
C VAL A 49 -10.43 -10.08 -0.31
N ALA A 50 -9.79 -11.22 -0.61
CA ALA A 50 -8.34 -11.38 -0.49
C ALA A 50 -7.59 -10.35 -1.34
N ILE A 51 -7.96 -10.19 -2.62
CA ILE A 51 -7.34 -9.19 -3.51
C ILE A 51 -7.55 -7.76 -2.98
N ARG A 52 -8.75 -7.44 -2.46
CA ARG A 52 -9.02 -6.13 -1.85
C ARG A 52 -8.15 -5.88 -0.62
N LYS A 53 -7.92 -6.89 0.21
CA LYS A 53 -7.04 -6.80 1.38
C LYS A 53 -5.58 -6.64 1.01
N ILE A 54 -5.11 -7.31 -0.04
CA ILE A 54 -3.76 -7.12 -0.57
C ILE A 54 -3.59 -5.66 -1.05
N ARG A 55 -4.56 -5.15 -1.81
CA ARG A 55 -4.56 -3.76 -2.27
C ARG A 55 -4.58 -2.76 -1.10
N GLU A 56 -5.43 -2.98 -0.10
CA GLU A 56 -5.49 -2.16 1.11
C GLU A 56 -4.15 -2.13 1.85
N ALA A 57 -3.54 -3.29 2.07
CA ALA A 57 -2.22 -3.40 2.70
C ALA A 57 -1.15 -2.61 1.93
N ALA A 58 -1.13 -2.71 0.59
CA ALA A 58 -0.20 -1.96 -0.25
C ALA A 58 -0.44 -0.44 -0.16
N MET A 59 -1.69 0.01 -0.10
CA MET A 59 -2.01 1.43 0.05
C MET A 59 -1.59 1.96 1.42
N ILE A 60 -1.81 1.21 2.50
CA ILE A 60 -1.40 1.60 3.86
C ILE A 60 0.13 1.64 3.97
N ALA A 61 0.84 0.66 3.41
CA ALA A 61 2.30 0.66 3.38
C ALA A 61 2.87 1.82 2.54
N ASN A 62 2.23 2.18 1.42
CA ASN A 62 2.62 3.38 0.67
C ASN A 62 2.33 4.66 1.47
N ALA A 63 1.21 4.72 2.20
CA ALA A 63 0.90 5.88 3.03
C ALA A 63 1.94 6.10 4.14
N SER A 64 2.52 5.04 4.72
CA SER A 64 3.58 5.19 5.71
C SER A 64 4.87 5.76 5.11
N ILE A 65 5.21 5.43 3.86
CA ILE A 65 6.32 6.05 3.13
C ILE A 65 6.02 7.54 2.89
N ALA A 66 4.80 7.85 2.42
CA ALA A 66 4.39 9.22 2.12
C ALA A 66 4.40 10.11 3.38
N CYS A 67 4.09 9.54 4.54
CA CYS A 67 4.02 10.24 5.83
C CYS A 67 5.28 10.09 6.70
N GLU A 68 6.38 9.56 6.15
CA GLU A 68 7.65 9.37 6.85
C GLU A 68 8.15 10.74 7.38
N ARG A 69 8.47 10.82 8.68
CA ARG A 69 9.08 12.02 9.27
C ARG A 69 10.59 11.92 9.07
N VAL A 70 11.19 12.97 8.53
CA VAL A 70 12.65 13.16 8.60
C VAL A 70 12.94 13.67 10.01
N GLU A 71 13.54 12.83 10.83
CA GLU A 71 14.12 13.25 12.13
C GLU A 71 15.43 14.04 11.92
#